data_AF-A0A357AMJ8-F1
#
_entry.id   AF-A0A357AMJ8-F1
#
_cell.length_a   1.000
_cell.length_b   1.000
_cell.length_c   1.000
_cell.angle_alpha   90.00
_cell.angle_beta   90.00
_cell.angle_gamma   90.00
#
_symmetry.space_group_name_H-M   'P 1'
#
loop_
_entity.id
_entity.type
_entity.pdbx_description
1 polymer ?
#
loop_
_entity_poly.entity_id
_entity_poly.type
_entity_poly.pdbx_seq_one_letter_code
_entity_poly.pdbx_strand_id
1 'polypeptide(L)'
;MKNIIGPYRNVRAFFYFKEKWRNTHMDTKKYFAELSRILGRNEIQVAPPKRNTLPILLGTHPACRVGPSGELCKFPGDLDSPETSDLYFKAALIATKVKEYMTVMEKSPLLKAVALDEEFRLLAVFNGAVLAGRETQHGYKFVTWERDYNFYSF
;
A
#
# COMPACT_ATOMS: atom_id res chain seq x y z
N MET A 1 -28.50 -30.32 16.63
CA MET A 1 -28.34 -30.09 15.17
C MET A 1 -27.85 -28.66 15.00
N LYS A 2 -26.53 -28.47 14.85
CA LYS A 2 -25.82 -28.10 13.60
C LYS A 2 -26.20 -26.72 13.01
N ASN A 3 -25.30 -25.76 13.25
CA ASN A 3 -24.77 -24.69 12.39
C ASN A 3 -25.66 -24.08 11.29
N ILE A 4 -25.81 -22.75 11.34
CA ILE A 4 -25.98 -21.92 10.14
C ILE A 4 -24.78 -20.97 10.06
N ILE A 5 -24.07 -21.14 8.95
CA ILE A 5 -22.80 -20.54 8.55
C ILE A 5 -23.12 -19.29 7.73
N GLY A 6 -22.61 -18.12 8.10
CA GLY A 6 -22.63 -16.91 7.27
C GLY A 6 -21.57 -16.97 6.16
N PRO A 7 -21.85 -16.58 4.91
CA PRO A 7 -20.98 -16.87 3.79
C PRO A 7 -19.91 -15.78 3.60
N TYR A 8 -18.77 -15.92 4.27
CA TYR A 8 -17.52 -15.37 3.76
C TYR A 8 -17.07 -16.21 2.55
N ARG A 9 -17.58 -15.90 1.36
CA ARG A 9 -17.08 -16.44 0.09
C ARG A 9 -16.34 -15.35 -0.69
N ASN A 10 -15.07 -15.15 -0.36
CA ASN A 10 -14.10 -14.70 -1.37
C ASN A 10 -12.65 -15.06 -1.02
N VAL A 11 -12.43 -16.32 -0.65
CA VAL A 11 -11.09 -16.83 -0.33
C VAL A 11 -10.21 -16.90 -1.60
N ARG A 12 -10.79 -16.96 -2.81
CA ARG A 12 -10.02 -17.02 -4.07
C ARG A 12 -9.33 -15.71 -4.47
N ALA A 13 -9.89 -14.55 -4.18
CA ALA A 13 -9.26 -13.26 -4.49
C ALA A 13 -8.02 -12.98 -3.61
N PHE A 14 -8.09 -13.36 -2.33
CA PHE A 14 -6.96 -13.27 -1.41
C PHE A 14 -5.80 -14.19 -1.82
N PHE A 15 -6.09 -15.39 -2.33
CA PHE A 15 -5.05 -16.32 -2.80
C PHE A 15 -4.41 -15.90 -4.13
N TYR A 16 -5.16 -15.33 -5.08
CA TYR A 16 -4.59 -14.77 -6.32
C TYR A 16 -3.71 -13.53 -6.08
N PHE A 17 -3.98 -12.78 -5.01
CA PHE A 17 -3.23 -11.56 -4.67
C PHE A 17 -1.87 -11.87 -4.03
N LYS A 18 -1.73 -12.94 -3.24
CA LYS A 18 -0.49 -13.26 -2.50
C LYS A 18 0.67 -13.71 -3.40
N GLU A 19 0.39 -14.37 -4.53
CA GLU A 19 1.43 -14.94 -5.40
C GLU A 19 2.03 -13.96 -6.42
N LYS A 20 1.28 -12.92 -6.84
CA LYS A 20 1.73 -11.94 -7.86
C LYS A 20 2.81 -10.97 -7.36
N TRP A 21 2.99 -10.84 -6.05
CA TRP A 21 3.87 -9.83 -5.43
C TRP A 21 5.16 -10.41 -4.83
N ARG A 22 5.40 -11.72 -4.97
CA ARG A 22 6.56 -12.41 -4.38
C ARG A 22 7.92 -12.05 -5.01
N ASN A 23 7.93 -11.46 -6.21
CA ASN A 23 9.15 -11.11 -6.97
C ASN A 23 9.25 -9.59 -7.25
N THR A 24 9.20 -8.76 -6.22
CA THR A 24 9.39 -7.31 -6.38
C THR A 24 10.65 -6.88 -5.65
N HIS A 25 11.60 -6.30 -6.38
CA HIS A 25 12.86 -5.75 -5.84
C HIS A 25 12.62 -4.35 -5.26
N MET A 26 11.51 -4.20 -4.53
CA MET A 26 11.15 -2.95 -3.88
C MET A 26 12.24 -2.58 -2.89
N ASP A 27 12.84 -1.39 -3.05
CA ASP A 27 13.79 -0.88 -2.08
C ASP A 27 13.09 -0.75 -0.72
N THR A 28 13.53 -1.56 0.25
CA THR A 28 12.94 -1.61 1.58
C THR A 28 13.06 -0.27 2.31
N LYS A 29 14.13 0.51 2.04
CA LYS A 29 14.27 1.85 2.62
C LYS A 29 13.22 2.80 2.07
N LYS A 30 12.98 2.78 0.76
CA LYS A 30 11.91 3.59 0.14
C LYS A 30 10.53 3.16 0.66
N TYR A 31 10.30 1.85 0.76
CA TYR A 31 9.04 1.30 1.28
C TYR A 31 8.78 1.77 2.72
N PHE A 32 9.76 1.64 3.62
CA PHE A 32 9.59 2.09 4.99
C PHE A 32 9.47 3.62 5.10
N ALA A 33 10.21 4.38 4.30
CA ALA A 33 10.08 5.85 4.29
C ALA A 33 8.66 6.29 3.90
N GLU A 34 8.10 5.70 2.86
CA GLU A 34 6.73 6.04 2.45
C GLU A 34 5.69 5.50 3.43
N LEU A 35 5.86 4.28 3.94
CA LEU A 35 4.99 3.71 4.95
C LEU A 35 4.95 4.58 6.21
N SER A 36 6.10 5.02 6.71
CA SER A 36 6.19 5.94 7.85
C SER A 36 5.44 7.25 7.59
N ARG A 37 5.54 7.81 6.38
CA ARG A 37 4.81 9.03 6.01
C ARG A 37 3.30 8.81 6.03
N ILE A 38 2.80 7.72 5.44
CA ILE A 38 1.36 7.45 5.40
C ILE A 38 0.83 7.10 6.79
N LEU A 39 1.55 6.32 7.60
CA LEU A 39 1.16 6.04 8.98
C LEU A 39 1.09 7.32 9.81
N GLY A 40 2.08 8.22 9.69
CA GLY A 40 2.06 9.51 10.38
C GLY A 40 0.87 10.40 9.98
N ARG A 41 0.46 10.39 8.70
CA ARG A 41 -0.77 11.06 8.24
C ARG A 41 -2.06 10.47 8.81
N ASN A 42 -2.01 9.24 9.32
CA ASN A 42 -3.13 8.56 9.99
C ASN A 42 -2.92 8.55 11.51
N GLU A 43 -2.07 9.45 12.05
CA GLU A 43 -1.81 9.60 13.49
C GLU A 43 -1.21 8.33 14.15
N ILE A 44 -0.61 7.45 13.35
CA ILE A 44 0.05 6.24 13.82
C ILE A 44 1.55 6.51 13.97
N GLN A 45 2.04 6.39 15.20
CA GLN A 45 3.44 6.59 15.52
C GLN A 45 4.29 5.36 15.14
N VAL A 46 5.50 5.64 14.68
CA VAL A 46 6.48 4.60 14.31
C VAL A 46 7.84 4.93 14.90
N ALA A 47 8.60 3.90 15.24
CA ALA A 47 10.02 4.04 15.57
C ALA A 47 10.88 3.89 14.30
N PRO A 48 12.15 4.33 14.32
CA PRO A 48 13.09 4.03 13.24
C PRO A 48 13.17 2.53 12.93
N PRO A 49 13.32 2.14 11.65
CA PRO A 49 13.44 0.73 11.28
C PRO A 49 14.57 0.03 12.05
N LYS A 50 14.28 -1.16 12.59
CA LYS A 50 15.23 -1.99 13.33
C LYS A 50 15.07 -3.45 12.91
N ARG A 51 16.19 -4.15 12.68
CA ARG A 51 16.21 -5.56 12.26
C ARG A 51 15.30 -5.85 11.06
N ASN A 52 15.36 -4.99 10.03
CA ASN A 52 14.56 -5.08 8.82
C ASN A 52 13.03 -5.02 9.05
N THR A 53 12.60 -4.36 10.12
CA THR A 53 11.18 -4.13 10.42
C THR A 53 10.95 -2.68 10.80
N LEU A 54 9.78 -2.15 10.51
CA LEU A 54 9.30 -0.84 10.97
C LEU A 54 8.39 -1.04 12.20
N PRO A 55 8.81 -0.66 13.42
CA PRO A 55 7.99 -0.81 14.61
C PRO A 55 6.86 0.23 14.65
N ILE A 56 5.65 -0.24 14.89
CA ILE A 56 4.45 0.57 15.12
C ILE A 56 4.27 0.73 16.63
N LEU A 57 4.06 1.96 17.09
CA LEU A 57 4.04 2.30 18.51
C LEU A 57 2.61 2.54 19.01
N LEU A 58 2.35 2.10 20.23
CA LEU A 58 1.24 2.57 21.06
C LEU A 58 1.83 3.26 22.29
N GLY A 59 1.70 4.58 22.34
CA GLY A 59 2.50 5.40 23.26
C GLY A 59 3.99 5.25 22.96
N THR A 60 4.79 4.87 23.96
CA THR A 60 6.24 4.70 23.83
C THR A 60 6.69 3.27 23.52
N HIS A 61 5.76 2.31 23.46
CA HIS A 61 6.07 0.89 23.33
C HIS A 61 5.63 0.33 21.97
N PRO A 62 6.40 -0.60 21.37
CA PRO A 62 5.98 -1.30 20.17
C PRO A 62 4.72 -2.13 20.40
N ALA A 63 3.74 -1.99 19.52
CA ALA A 63 2.52 -2.81 19.48
C ALA A 63 2.61 -3.91 18.42
N CYS A 64 3.26 -3.62 17.30
CA CYS A 64 3.56 -4.59 16.24
C CYS A 64 4.67 -4.05 15.33
N ARG A 65 5.08 -4.84 14.33
CA ARG A 65 6.17 -4.50 13.42
C ARG A 65 5.79 -4.87 11.99
N VAL A 66 6.10 -3.99 11.05
CA VAL A 66 5.90 -4.24 9.61
C VAL A 66 7.21 -4.70 8.98
N GLY A 67 7.19 -5.84 8.30
CA GLY A 67 8.31 -6.37 7.53
C GLY A 67 8.39 -5.82 6.09
N PRO A 68 9.45 -6.17 5.35
CA PRO A 68 9.73 -5.64 4.01
C PRO A 68 8.69 -6.03 2.94
N SER A 69 7.94 -7.11 3.15
CA SER A 69 6.87 -7.55 2.24
C SER A 69 5.52 -6.94 2.60
N GLY A 70 5.44 -6.14 3.66
CA GLY A 70 4.20 -5.60 4.21
C GLY A 70 3.48 -6.52 5.18
N GLU A 71 4.10 -7.65 5.54
CA GLU A 71 3.65 -8.52 6.61
C GLU A 71 3.74 -7.82 7.97
N LEU A 72 2.78 -8.07 8.85
CA LEU A 72 2.86 -7.65 10.23
C LEU A 72 3.26 -8.81 11.12
N CYS A 73 4.06 -8.53 12.13
CA CYS A 73 4.52 -9.49 13.12
C CYS A 73 4.42 -8.88 14.53
N LYS A 74 4.12 -9.71 15.52
CA LYS A 74 4.30 -9.40 16.95
C LYS A 74 5.57 -10.09 17.44
N PHE A 75 6.44 -9.35 18.12
CA PHE A 75 7.65 -9.89 18.75
C PHE A 75 7.41 -10.11 20.25
N PRO A 76 8.17 -11.01 20.90
CA PRO A 76 8.20 -11.09 22.36
C PRO A 76 8.53 -9.72 22.96
N GLY A 77 7.65 -9.22 23.84
CA GLY A 77 7.78 -7.91 24.48
C GLY A 77 7.06 -6.76 23.78
N ASP A 78 6.43 -6.99 22.62
CA ASP A 78 5.46 -6.04 22.07
C ASP A 78 4.18 -6.05 22.93
N LEU A 79 3.49 -4.91 23.01
CA LEU A 79 2.25 -4.78 23.77
C LEU A 79 1.16 -5.74 23.25
N ASP A 80 0.38 -6.28 24.17
CA ASP A 80 -0.75 -7.15 23.86
C ASP A 80 -1.99 -6.72 24.64
N SER A 81 -2.72 -5.78 24.05
CA SER A 81 -4.00 -5.27 24.56
C SER A 81 -5.03 -5.15 23.43
N PRO A 82 -6.34 -5.01 23.72
CA PRO A 82 -7.36 -4.79 22.69
C PRO A 82 -7.05 -3.59 21.77
N GLU A 83 -6.50 -2.52 22.33
CA GLU A 83 -6.07 -1.32 21.58
C GLU A 83 -4.96 -1.64 20.58
N THR A 84 -4.04 -2.54 20.93
CA THR A 84 -3.00 -3.00 20.00
C THR A 84 -3.57 -3.80 18.83
N SER A 85 -4.70 -4.46 19.01
CA SER A 85 -5.38 -5.23 17.95
C SER A 85 -5.98 -4.30 16.89
N ASP A 86 -6.70 -3.26 17.31
CA ASP A 86 -7.22 -2.24 16.38
C ASP A 86 -6.08 -1.53 15.62
N LEU A 87 -5.03 -1.13 16.34
CA LEU A 87 -3.85 -0.53 15.74
C LEU A 87 -3.17 -1.47 14.73
N TYR A 88 -3.09 -2.77 15.04
CA TYR A 88 -2.56 -3.79 14.14
C TYR A 88 -3.36 -3.85 12.83
N PHE A 89 -4.70 -3.92 12.90
CA PHE A 89 -5.54 -3.99 11.70
C PHE A 89 -5.42 -2.72 10.84
N LYS A 90 -5.39 -1.54 11.47
CA LYS A 90 -5.16 -0.26 10.77
C LYS A 90 -3.80 -0.23 10.08
N ALA A 91 -2.74 -0.60 10.79
CA ALA A 91 -1.39 -0.66 10.24
C ALA A 91 -1.28 -1.67 9.10
N ALA A 92 -1.95 -2.83 9.20
CA ALA A 92 -1.98 -3.85 8.15
C ALA A 92 -2.63 -3.35 6.86
N LEU A 93 -3.76 -2.64 6.97
CA LEU A 93 -4.44 -2.08 5.81
C LEU A 93 -3.57 -1.02 5.12
N ILE A 94 -2.93 -0.15 5.90
CA ILE A 94 -2.03 0.88 5.36
C ILE A 94 -0.80 0.25 4.72
N ALA A 95 -0.13 -0.70 5.38
CA ALA A 95 1.03 -1.40 4.85
C ALA A 95 0.72 -2.10 3.52
N THR A 96 -0.43 -2.78 3.47
CA THR A 96 -0.91 -3.45 2.25
C THR A 96 -1.11 -2.43 1.12
N LYS A 97 -1.82 -1.33 1.38
CA LYS A 97 -2.09 -0.28 0.39
C LYS A 97 -0.79 0.36 -0.12
N VAL A 98 0.14 0.69 0.77
CA VAL A 98 1.45 1.27 0.43
C VAL A 98 2.25 0.32 -0.46
N LYS A 99 2.33 -0.95 -0.07
CA LYS A 99 3.03 -1.95 -0.87
C LYS A 99 2.39 -2.08 -2.25
N GLU A 100 1.07 -2.15 -2.32
CA GLU A 100 0.34 -2.30 -3.58
C GLU A 100 0.65 -1.15 -4.55
N TYR A 101 0.40 0.11 -4.17
CA TYR A 101 0.58 1.21 -5.11
C TYR A 101 2.05 1.41 -5.46
N MET A 102 2.99 1.21 -4.52
CA MET A 102 4.42 1.35 -4.85
C MET A 102 4.83 0.31 -5.87
N THR A 103 4.24 -0.89 -5.80
CA THR A 103 4.57 -1.96 -6.73
C THR A 103 3.92 -1.75 -8.10
N VAL A 104 2.71 -1.19 -8.14
CA VAL A 104 2.11 -0.72 -9.40
C VAL A 104 2.99 0.38 -10.00
N MET A 105 3.40 1.37 -9.21
CA MET A 105 4.31 2.44 -9.63
C MET A 105 5.61 1.91 -10.23
N GLU A 106 6.26 0.93 -9.58
CA GLU A 106 7.51 0.33 -10.06
C GLU A 106 7.32 -0.37 -11.43
N LYS A 107 6.19 -1.05 -11.62
CA LYS A 107 5.91 -1.86 -12.82
C LYS A 107 5.24 -1.09 -13.95
N SER A 108 4.65 0.06 -13.67
CA SER A 108 3.87 0.82 -14.63
C SER A 108 4.74 1.55 -15.65
N PRO A 109 4.36 1.55 -16.94
CA PRO A 109 5.06 2.32 -17.96
C PRO A 109 4.82 3.83 -17.76
N LEU A 110 5.68 4.66 -18.36
CA LEU A 110 5.43 6.09 -18.45
C LEU A 110 4.13 6.36 -19.24
N LEU A 111 3.34 7.30 -18.73
CA LEU A 111 2.16 7.81 -19.39
C LEU A 111 2.59 8.72 -20.54
N LYS A 112 2.26 8.32 -21.77
CA LYS A 112 2.51 9.13 -22.95
C LYS A 112 1.33 10.07 -23.20
N ALA A 113 1.52 11.36 -22.89
CA ALA A 113 0.57 12.41 -23.23
C ALA A 113 1.34 13.71 -23.53
N VAL A 114 0.95 14.40 -24.60
CA VAL A 114 1.68 15.56 -25.15
C VAL A 114 1.54 16.80 -24.26
N ALA A 115 0.46 16.91 -23.51
CA ALA A 115 0.12 18.09 -22.70
C ALA A 115 0.60 18.00 -21.24
N LEU A 116 1.54 17.11 -20.92
CA LEU A 116 2.03 16.95 -19.55
C LEU A 116 3.39 17.59 -19.34
N ASP A 117 3.43 18.55 -18.43
CA ASP A 117 4.67 19.19 -17.99
C ASP A 117 5.52 18.27 -17.07
N GLU A 118 4.92 17.19 -16.55
CA GLU A 118 5.55 16.29 -15.61
C GLU A 118 5.41 14.82 -16.04
N GLU A 119 6.42 14.01 -15.72
CA GLU A 119 6.40 12.58 -16.00
C GLU A 119 5.51 11.83 -14.99
N PHE A 120 4.44 11.22 -15.52
CA PHE A 120 3.58 10.30 -14.78
C PHE A 120 3.73 8.88 -15.31
N ARG A 121 3.42 7.89 -14.46
CA ARG A 121 3.27 6.48 -14.84
C ARG A 121 1.79 6.13 -14.96
N LEU A 122 1.46 5.33 -15.96
CA LEU A 122 0.10 4.83 -16.20
C LEU A 122 -0.19 3.65 -15.27
N LEU A 123 -1.02 3.87 -14.24
CA LEU A 123 -1.31 2.86 -13.21
C LEU A 123 -2.52 2.01 -13.56
N ALA A 124 -3.57 2.63 -14.10
CA ALA A 124 -4.76 1.93 -14.58
C ALA A 124 -5.52 2.75 -15.63
N VAL A 125 -6.34 2.07 -16.42
CA VAL A 125 -7.36 2.67 -17.31
C VAL A 125 -8.69 2.01 -16.98
N PHE A 126 -9.72 2.81 -16.69
CA PHE A 126 -11.04 2.29 -16.36
C PHE A 126 -12.13 3.30 -16.74
N ASN A 127 -13.14 2.84 -17.48
CA ASN A 127 -14.32 3.63 -17.87
C ASN A 127 -13.98 5.03 -18.45
N GLY A 128 -13.01 5.06 -19.36
CA GLY A 128 -12.54 6.29 -19.98
C GLY A 128 -11.67 7.20 -19.10
N ALA A 129 -11.46 6.85 -17.83
CA ALA A 129 -10.53 7.51 -16.94
C ALA A 129 -9.16 6.82 -16.91
N VAL A 130 -8.11 7.60 -16.72
CA VAL A 130 -6.74 7.16 -16.48
C VAL A 130 -6.38 7.47 -15.04
N LEU A 131 -5.93 6.47 -14.29
CA LEU A 131 -5.23 6.66 -13.03
C LEU A 131 -3.73 6.72 -13.33
N ALA A 132 -3.11 7.84 -13.00
CA ALA A 132 -1.69 8.05 -13.17
C ALA A 132 -1.03 8.38 -11.82
N GLY A 133 0.26 8.10 -11.70
CA GLY A 133 1.01 8.45 -10.50
C GLY A 133 2.46 8.78 -10.76
N ARG A 134 3.06 9.52 -9.83
CA ARG A 134 4.49 9.86 -9.87
C ARG A 134 5.11 9.85 -8.48
N GLU A 135 6.39 9.50 -8.43
CA GLU A 135 7.22 9.67 -7.23
C GLU A 135 7.64 11.14 -7.13
N THR A 136 7.66 11.66 -5.90
CA THR A 136 8.05 13.03 -5.55
C THR A 136 8.95 13.01 -4.32
N GLN A 137 9.60 14.12 -4.00
CA GLN A 137 10.34 14.26 -2.72
C GLN A 137 9.46 14.04 -1.47
N HIS A 138 8.14 14.19 -1.60
CA HIS A 138 7.17 14.06 -0.51
C HIS A 138 6.35 12.76 -0.57
N GLY A 139 6.82 11.75 -1.30
CA GLY A 139 6.11 10.47 -1.47
C GLY A 139 5.46 10.37 -2.84
N TYR A 140 4.29 9.74 -2.93
CA TYR A 140 3.60 9.53 -4.20
C TYR A 140 2.44 10.51 -4.41
N LYS A 141 2.31 11.01 -5.65
CA LYS A 141 1.15 11.78 -6.11
C LYS A 141 0.36 10.94 -7.10
N PHE A 142 -0.95 10.88 -6.92
CA PHE A 142 -1.88 10.19 -7.82
C PHE A 142 -2.85 11.22 -8.41
N VAL A 143 -3.15 11.06 -9.69
CA VAL A 143 -4.09 11.92 -10.42
C VAL A 143 -4.99 11.04 -11.27
N THR A 144 -6.24 11.46 -11.42
CA THR A 144 -7.22 10.82 -12.30
C THR A 144 -7.62 11.82 -13.36
N TRP A 145 -7.56 11.43 -14.64
CA TRP A 145 -8.03 12.26 -15.76
C TRP A 145 -9.04 11.48 -16.59
N GLU A 146 -10.07 12.15 -17.07
CA GLU A 146 -10.91 11.62 -18.15
C GLU A 146 -10.16 11.78 -19.47
N ARG A 147 -10.17 10.75 -20.31
CA ARG A 147 -9.69 10.87 -21.68
C ARG A 147 -10.79 11.48 -22.53
N ASP A 148 -10.44 12.52 -23.29
CA ASP A 148 -11.25 12.91 -24.43
C ASP A 148 -11.14 11.83 -25.52
N TYR A 149 -12.22 11.06 -25.71
CA TYR A 149 -12.38 10.13 -26.84
C TYR A 149 -12.84 10.86 -28.11
N ASN A 150 -12.37 12.09 -28.35
CA ASN A 150 -12.59 12.78 -29.63
C ASN A 150 -11.68 12.14 -30.70
N PHE A 151 -11.97 10.89 -31.03
CA PHE A 151 -11.54 10.27 -32.26
C PHE A 151 -12.37 10.89 -33.37
N TYR A 152 -11.80 11.83 -34.11
CA TYR A 152 -12.25 12.07 -35.46
C TYR A 152 -12.11 10.76 -36.23
N SER A 153 -13.24 10.20 -36.63
CA SER A 153 -13.36 9.14 -37.61
C SER A 153 -12.58 9.52 -38.86
N PHE A 154 -11.64 8.69 -39.28
CA PHE A 154 -11.07 8.70 -40.63
C PHE A 154 -11.76 7.63 -41.48
#